data_AF-A0A2W5V6G7-F1
#
_entry.id   AF-A0A2W5V6G7-F1
#
_cell.length_a   1.000
_cell.length_b   1.000
_cell.length_c   1.000
_cell.angle_alpha   90.00
_cell.angle_beta   90.00
_cell.angle_gamma   90.00
#
_symmetry.space_group_name_H-M   'P 1'
#
loop_
_entity.id
_entity.type
_entity.pdbx_description
1 polymer ?
#
loop_
_entity_poly.entity_id
_entity_poly.type
_entity_poly.pdbx_seq_one_letter_code
_entity_poly.pdbx_strand_id
1 'polypeptide(L)'
;MAISRTGDWARARELLSNTSGRLKGAVERAMKQEAHALRNEVVSGLTAQAPGGEPIRPPAPLTLAARQLEGFGGTKSLLVRGDLRNAISVIADGDEVFIGVLRSAKSSTGETLADIAQIQEFGGLPVIIPITPKMRRYLAVLLRRAGTPRGPSSGRGVVVTQVPARPFLRPAFEKFRSGAPQRLLNRIARQLGLAP
;
A
#
# COMPACT_ATOMS: atom_id res chain seq x y z
N MET A 1 -14.80 62.81 -16.29
CA MET A 1 -15.38 62.01 -15.20
C MET A 1 -14.26 61.33 -14.44
N ALA A 2 -13.99 61.74 -13.20
CA ALA A 2 -12.99 61.10 -12.35
C ALA A 2 -13.67 59.96 -11.59
N ILE A 3 -13.27 58.72 -11.84
CA ILE A 3 -13.76 57.55 -11.12
C ILE A 3 -13.12 57.56 -9.73
N SER A 4 -13.89 57.89 -8.69
CA SER A 4 -13.44 57.74 -7.31
C SER A 4 -13.56 56.29 -6.89
N ARG A 5 -12.44 55.69 -6.47
CA ARG A 5 -12.44 54.32 -5.96
C ARG A 5 -12.85 54.36 -4.48
N THR A 6 -13.98 53.76 -4.12
CA THR A 6 -14.47 53.67 -2.74
C THR A 6 -14.00 52.37 -2.07
N GLY A 7 -13.58 52.45 -0.80
CA GLY A 7 -13.15 51.29 0.00
C GLY A 7 -11.66 51.30 0.38
N ASP A 8 -11.28 50.36 1.25
CA ASP A 8 -9.88 50.20 1.71
C ASP A 8 -9.06 49.39 0.69
N TRP A 9 -8.58 50.09 -0.34
CA TRP A 9 -7.79 49.49 -1.42
C TRP A 9 -6.42 49.01 -0.97
N ALA A 10 -5.86 49.56 0.12
CA ALA A 10 -4.61 49.09 0.70
C ALA A 10 -4.80 47.68 1.28
N ARG A 11 -5.86 47.49 2.06
CA ARG A 11 -6.23 46.18 2.61
C ARG A 11 -6.62 45.16 1.55
N ALA A 12 -7.38 45.57 0.52
CA ALA A 12 -7.69 44.70 -0.61
C ALA A 12 -6.41 44.26 -1.36
N ARG A 13 -5.45 45.18 -1.55
CA ARG A 13 -4.18 44.86 -2.20
C ARG A 13 -3.31 43.95 -1.35
N GLU A 14 -3.26 44.16 -0.04
CA GLU A 14 -2.53 43.32 0.91
C GLU A 14 -3.11 41.89 1.00
N LEU A 15 -4.43 41.77 0.98
CA LEU A 15 -5.10 40.48 0.88
C LEU A 15 -4.75 39.81 -0.44
N LEU A 16 -4.96 40.48 -1.58
CA LEU A 16 -4.74 39.89 -2.90
C LEU A 16 -3.27 39.58 -3.21
N SER A 17 -2.32 40.38 -2.73
CA SER A 17 -0.88 40.19 -3.01
C SER A 17 -0.32 38.92 -2.37
N ASN A 18 -0.82 38.55 -1.19
CA ASN A 18 -0.37 37.37 -0.44
C ASN A 18 -1.30 36.16 -0.57
N THR A 19 -2.45 36.30 -1.23
CA THR A 19 -3.45 35.22 -1.34
C THR A 19 -2.93 34.03 -2.14
N SER A 20 -2.21 34.25 -3.24
CA SER A 20 -1.72 33.17 -4.11
C SER A 20 -0.71 32.27 -3.39
N GLY A 21 0.26 32.85 -2.68
CA GLY A 21 1.25 32.11 -1.88
C GLY A 21 0.63 31.38 -0.70
N ARG A 22 -0.32 32.04 0.01
CA ARG A 22 -1.05 31.41 1.13
C ARG A 22 -1.93 30.26 0.66
N LEU A 23 -2.61 30.41 -0.48
CA LEU A 23 -3.40 29.35 -1.10
C LEU A 23 -2.53 28.18 -1.53
N LYS A 24 -1.42 28.44 -2.24
CA LYS A 24 -0.47 27.40 -2.62
C LYS A 24 0.02 26.62 -1.40
N GLY A 25 0.50 27.32 -0.37
CA GLY A 25 0.94 26.68 0.87
C GLY A 25 -0.19 25.96 1.65
N ALA A 26 -1.43 26.41 1.53
CA ALA A 26 -2.60 25.71 2.10
C ALA A 26 -2.89 24.41 1.35
N VAL A 27 -2.87 24.43 0.01
CA VAL A 27 -3.04 23.25 -0.85
C VAL A 27 -1.96 22.23 -0.58
N GLU A 28 -0.68 22.62 -0.61
CA GLU A 28 0.45 21.70 -0.36
C GLU A 28 0.35 21.02 1.01
N ARG A 29 0.01 21.79 2.05
CA ARG A 29 -0.18 21.24 3.41
C ARG A 29 -1.38 20.31 3.48
N ALA A 30 -2.51 20.67 2.88
CA ALA A 30 -3.70 19.84 2.85
C ALA A 30 -3.48 18.53 2.08
N MET A 31 -2.77 18.59 0.95
CA MET A 31 -2.37 17.43 0.15
C MET A 31 -1.46 16.48 0.93
N LYS A 32 -0.42 17.01 1.59
CA LYS A 32 0.45 16.20 2.46
C LYS A 32 -0.35 15.52 3.59
N GLN A 33 -1.30 16.22 4.19
CA GLN A 33 -2.15 15.65 5.23
C GLN A 33 -3.04 14.51 4.72
N GLU A 34 -3.72 14.68 3.58
CA GLU A 34 -4.51 13.61 2.98
C GLU A 34 -3.62 12.42 2.58
N ALA A 35 -2.42 12.67 2.09
CA ALA A 35 -1.50 11.61 1.71
C ALA A 35 -1.01 10.78 2.90
N HIS A 36 -0.66 11.42 4.01
CA HIS A 36 -0.36 10.71 5.25
C HIS A 36 -1.58 9.96 5.81
N ALA A 37 -2.79 10.52 5.67
CA ALA A 37 -4.01 9.83 6.07
C ALA A 37 -4.23 8.55 5.25
N LEU A 38 -4.06 8.61 3.93
CA LEU A 38 -4.16 7.44 3.06
C LEU A 38 -3.05 6.42 3.37
N ARG A 39 -1.80 6.85 3.53
CA ARG A 39 -0.72 5.95 3.98
C ARG A 39 -1.09 5.21 5.26
N ASN A 40 -1.65 5.92 6.23
CA ASN A 40 -2.05 5.33 7.51
C ASN A 40 -3.20 4.32 7.33
N GLU A 41 -4.17 4.59 6.46
CA GLU A 41 -5.24 3.64 6.11
C GLU A 41 -4.67 2.36 5.48
N VAL A 42 -3.72 2.48 4.53
CA VAL A 42 -3.07 1.32 3.92
C VAL A 42 -2.30 0.50 4.96
N VAL A 43 -1.49 1.16 5.80
CA VAL A 43 -0.69 0.50 6.84
C VAL A 43 -1.56 -0.17 7.90
N SER A 44 -2.64 0.51 8.32
CA SER A 44 -3.63 -0.02 9.25
C SER A 44 -4.36 -1.22 8.63
N GLY A 45 -4.82 -1.09 7.39
CA GLY A 45 -5.47 -2.14 6.63
C GLY A 45 -4.61 -3.39 6.46
N LEU A 46 -3.33 -3.24 6.12
CA LEU A 46 -2.37 -4.35 6.08
C LEU A 46 -2.24 -5.03 7.44
N THR A 47 -2.16 -4.25 8.52
CA THR A 47 -2.04 -4.77 9.89
C THR A 47 -3.30 -5.54 10.31
N ALA A 48 -4.47 -5.04 9.93
CA ALA A 48 -5.79 -5.63 10.13
C ALA A 48 -6.10 -6.79 9.17
N GLN A 49 -5.29 -7.00 8.12
CA GLN A 49 -5.53 -7.94 7.03
C GLN A 49 -6.79 -7.62 6.21
N ALA A 50 -7.23 -6.36 6.22
CA ALA A 50 -8.36 -5.87 5.43
C ALA A 50 -8.15 -4.43 4.90
N PRO A 51 -7.20 -4.19 3.98
CA PRO A 51 -7.02 -2.89 3.34
C PRO A 51 -8.31 -2.45 2.63
N GLY A 52 -8.74 -1.20 2.87
CA GLY A 52 -10.02 -0.75 2.31
C GLY A 52 -11.25 -1.49 2.86
N GLY A 53 -11.11 -2.29 3.92
CA GLY A 53 -12.17 -3.18 4.40
C GLY A 53 -12.28 -4.50 3.64
N GLU A 54 -11.47 -4.73 2.61
CA GLU A 54 -11.46 -5.98 1.84
C GLU A 54 -10.47 -6.99 2.42
N PRO A 55 -10.91 -8.18 2.84
CA PRO A 55 -10.04 -9.15 3.48
C PRO A 55 -8.99 -9.70 2.50
N ILE A 56 -7.73 -9.71 2.91
CA ILE A 56 -6.64 -10.29 2.13
C ILE A 56 -6.77 -11.81 2.13
N ARG A 57 -6.54 -12.44 0.96
CA ARG A 57 -6.46 -13.89 0.86
C ARG A 57 -5.43 -14.47 1.85
N PRO A 58 -5.81 -15.41 2.72
CA PRO A 58 -4.89 -15.98 3.71
C PRO A 58 -3.74 -16.77 3.05
N PRO A 59 -2.66 -17.04 3.78
CA PRO A 59 -1.63 -17.98 3.33
C PRO A 59 -2.21 -19.38 3.15
N ALA A 60 -1.70 -20.13 2.17
CA ALA A 60 -2.08 -21.52 2.00
C ALA A 60 -1.61 -22.35 3.21
N PRO A 61 -2.29 -23.47 3.55
CA PRO A 61 -1.87 -24.35 4.64
C PRO A 61 -0.42 -24.81 4.52
N LEU A 62 0.05 -25.09 3.30
CA LEU A 62 1.45 -25.43 3.02
C LEU A 62 2.42 -24.30 3.34
N THR A 63 2.05 -23.05 3.08
CA THR A 63 2.85 -21.87 3.44
C THR A 63 2.95 -21.73 4.96
N LEU A 64 1.86 -21.97 5.69
CA LEU A 64 1.87 -21.95 7.15
C LEU A 64 2.73 -23.07 7.73
N ALA A 65 2.64 -24.29 7.18
CA ALA A 65 3.48 -25.41 7.58
C ALA A 65 4.97 -25.13 7.30
N ALA A 66 5.30 -24.53 6.17
CA ALA A 66 6.67 -24.12 5.84
C ALA A 66 7.22 -23.09 6.83
N ARG A 67 6.42 -22.05 7.13
CA ARG A 67 6.77 -21.06 8.16
C ARG A 67 7.06 -21.70 9.51
N GLN A 68 6.22 -22.63 9.96
CA GLN A 68 6.45 -23.34 11.22
C GLN A 68 7.72 -24.19 11.21
N LEU A 69 8.07 -24.83 10.08
CA LEU A 69 9.33 -25.56 9.95
C LEU A 69 10.55 -24.64 10.03
N GLU A 70 10.41 -23.41 9.53
CA GLU A 70 11.43 -22.36 9.61
C GLU A 70 11.45 -21.65 10.97
N GLY A 71 10.63 -22.07 11.94
CA GLY A 71 10.55 -21.45 13.27
C GLY A 71 9.78 -20.12 13.29
N PHE A 72 9.04 -19.79 12.22
CA PHE A 72 8.24 -18.58 12.12
C PHE A 72 6.77 -18.84 12.45
N GLY A 73 6.24 -18.18 13.48
CA GLY A 73 4.85 -18.36 13.95
C GLY A 73 3.80 -17.48 13.27
N GLY A 74 4.19 -16.51 12.44
CA GLY A 74 3.26 -15.54 11.87
C GLY A 74 2.30 -16.13 10.83
N THR A 75 1.00 -15.86 10.97
CA THR A 75 -0.06 -16.37 10.08
C THR A 75 -0.59 -15.35 9.08
N LYS A 76 -0.22 -14.07 9.25
CA LYS A 76 -0.70 -12.98 8.39
C LYS A 76 -0.09 -13.03 6.99
N SER A 77 -0.88 -12.65 6.00
CA SER A 77 -0.46 -12.37 4.62
C SER A 77 0.28 -11.05 4.55
N LEU A 78 1.29 -10.98 3.67
CA LEU A 78 2.15 -9.79 3.43
C LEU A 78 2.94 -9.27 4.65
N LEU A 79 2.79 -9.91 5.81
CA LEU A 79 3.44 -9.53 7.06
C LEU A 79 4.30 -10.69 7.58
N VAL A 80 5.53 -10.76 7.09
CA VAL A 80 6.58 -11.62 7.65
C VAL A 80 7.54 -10.78 8.49
N ARG A 81 8.34 -9.92 7.84
CA ARG A 81 9.24 -8.96 8.50
C ARG A 81 8.71 -7.53 8.53
N GLY A 82 7.59 -7.28 7.84
CA GLY A 82 6.98 -5.95 7.74
C GLY A 82 7.60 -5.04 6.67
N ASP A 83 8.59 -5.51 5.91
CA ASP A 83 9.29 -4.74 4.88
C ASP A 83 8.33 -4.03 3.92
N LEU A 84 7.37 -4.76 3.35
CA LEU A 84 6.40 -4.20 2.41
C LEU A 84 5.51 -3.13 3.05
N ARG A 85 5.07 -3.36 4.29
CA ARG A 85 4.27 -2.38 5.05
C ARG A 85 5.06 -1.11 5.34
N ASN A 86 6.33 -1.27 5.72
CA ASN A 86 7.20 -0.17 6.10
C ASN A 86 7.68 0.63 4.88
N ALA A 87 7.73 0.01 3.70
CA ALA A 87 8.12 0.63 2.43
C ALA A 87 7.04 1.47 1.75
N ILE A 88 5.84 1.56 2.33
CA ILE A 88 4.82 2.50 1.86
C ILE A 88 5.29 3.92 2.20
N SER A 89 5.62 4.68 1.16
CA SER A 89 6.17 6.03 1.24
C SER A 89 5.17 7.06 0.72
N VAL A 90 5.34 8.29 1.19
CA VAL A 90 4.65 9.48 0.69
C VAL A 90 5.72 10.40 0.13
N ILE A 91 5.61 10.78 -1.15
CA ILE A 91 6.46 11.79 -1.78
C ILE A 91 5.54 12.88 -2.30
N ALA A 92 5.74 14.10 -1.83
CA ALA A 92 4.99 15.27 -2.29
C ALA A 92 5.87 16.14 -3.18
N ASP A 93 5.35 16.54 -4.33
CA ASP A 93 5.96 17.50 -5.23
C ASP A 93 4.91 18.57 -5.59
N GLY A 94 4.98 19.71 -4.92
CA GLY A 94 3.96 20.77 -5.04
C GLY A 94 2.55 20.28 -4.67
N ASP A 95 1.63 20.38 -5.63
CA ASP A 95 0.24 19.95 -5.53
C ASP A 95 0.03 18.48 -5.90
N GLU A 96 1.07 17.76 -6.32
CA GLU A 96 1.03 16.33 -6.57
C GLU A 96 1.62 15.54 -5.40
N VAL A 97 1.00 14.40 -5.07
CA VAL A 97 1.51 13.50 -4.04
C VAL A 97 1.43 12.06 -4.50
N PHE A 98 2.59 11.41 -4.48
CA PHE A 98 2.74 9.99 -4.70
C PHE A 98 2.65 9.23 -3.38
N ILE A 99 1.87 8.14 -3.40
CA ILE A 99 1.72 7.23 -2.26
C ILE A 99 1.83 5.81 -2.79
N GLY A 100 2.82 5.07 -2.30
CA GLY A 100 3.08 3.72 -2.79
C GLY A 100 4.45 3.22 -2.39
N VAL A 101 4.93 2.19 -3.09
CA VAL A 101 6.25 1.61 -2.87
C VAL A 101 7.22 2.15 -3.92
N LEU A 102 8.33 2.75 -3.46
CA LEU A 102 9.33 3.31 -4.35
C LEU A 102 10.10 2.21 -5.08
N ARG A 103 10.49 2.48 -6.34
CA ARG A 103 11.33 1.56 -7.12
C ARG A 103 12.69 1.28 -6.46
N SER A 104 13.20 2.24 -5.70
CA SER A 104 14.45 2.12 -4.93
C SER A 104 14.28 1.38 -3.60
N ALA A 105 13.06 1.08 -3.16
CA ALA A 105 12.83 0.41 -1.88
C ALA A 105 13.32 -1.04 -1.94
N LYS A 106 14.14 -1.42 -0.95
CA LYS A 106 14.75 -2.74 -0.81
C LYS A 106 14.32 -3.41 0.48
N SER A 107 14.13 -4.73 0.43
CA SER A 107 13.87 -5.56 1.61
C SER A 107 15.13 -5.65 2.47
N SER A 108 14.99 -6.19 3.68
CA SER A 108 16.15 -6.47 4.54
C SER A 108 17.14 -7.47 3.91
N THR A 109 16.73 -8.18 2.85
CA THR A 109 17.49 -9.17 2.09
C THR A 109 18.00 -8.65 0.74
N GLY A 110 17.72 -7.39 0.40
CA GLY A 110 18.17 -6.74 -0.85
C GLY A 110 17.24 -6.91 -2.05
N GLU A 111 16.08 -7.56 -1.88
CA GLU A 111 15.08 -7.74 -2.93
C GLU A 111 14.34 -6.43 -3.20
N THR A 112 13.92 -6.20 -4.45
CA THR A 112 13.16 -5.00 -4.82
C THR A 112 11.73 -5.10 -4.29
N LEU A 113 11.35 -4.18 -3.38
CA LEU A 113 10.01 -4.18 -2.80
C LEU A 113 8.94 -3.72 -3.77
N ALA A 114 9.28 -2.91 -4.78
CA ALA A 114 8.33 -2.51 -5.83
C ALA A 114 7.85 -3.73 -6.66
N ASP A 115 8.76 -4.63 -7.05
CA ASP A 115 8.39 -5.83 -7.82
C ASP A 115 7.55 -6.78 -6.97
N ILE A 116 7.91 -6.94 -5.69
CA ILE A 116 7.13 -7.71 -4.73
C ILE A 116 5.74 -7.08 -4.55
N ALA A 117 5.65 -5.76 -4.41
CA ALA A 117 4.38 -5.04 -4.29
C ALA A 117 3.50 -5.28 -5.53
N GLN A 118 4.07 -5.19 -6.73
CA GLN A 118 3.36 -5.41 -7.98
C GLN A 118 2.81 -6.84 -8.07
N ILE A 119 3.63 -7.85 -7.79
CA ILE A 119 3.20 -9.26 -7.80
C ILE A 119 2.11 -9.51 -6.76
N GLN A 120 2.19 -8.89 -5.60
CA GLN A 120 1.15 -9.04 -4.57
C GLN A 120 -0.12 -8.29 -4.92
N GLU A 121 -0.04 -7.12 -5.56
CA GLU A 121 -1.23 -6.34 -5.95
C GLU A 121 -2.03 -7.03 -7.07
N PHE A 122 -1.34 -7.56 -8.10
CA PHE A 122 -1.96 -8.09 -9.31
C PHE A 122 -1.95 -9.62 -9.42
N GLY A 123 -1.17 -10.29 -8.59
CA GLY A 123 -0.87 -11.71 -8.73
C GLY A 123 0.32 -11.95 -9.67
N GLY A 124 0.90 -13.14 -9.54
CA GLY A 124 1.98 -13.62 -10.40
C GLY A 124 1.47 -14.52 -11.53
N LEU A 125 2.29 -14.63 -12.57
CA LEU A 125 2.12 -15.68 -13.57
C LEU A 125 2.40 -17.06 -12.95
N PRO A 126 1.77 -18.13 -13.46
CA PRO A 126 2.13 -19.49 -13.07
C PRO A 126 3.60 -19.78 -13.41
N VAL A 127 4.34 -20.29 -12.44
CA VAL A 127 5.72 -20.75 -12.61
C VAL A 127 5.75 -22.26 -12.54
N ILE A 128 6.35 -22.89 -13.54
CA ILE A 128 6.53 -24.34 -13.60
C ILE A 128 7.93 -24.65 -13.06
N ILE A 129 7.97 -25.40 -11.96
CA ILE A 129 9.23 -25.74 -11.28
C ILE A 129 9.46 -27.25 -11.38
N PRO A 130 10.54 -27.70 -12.04
CA PRO A 130 10.88 -29.11 -12.06
C PRO A 130 11.31 -29.57 -10.66
N ILE A 131 10.73 -30.67 -10.17
CA ILE A 131 11.00 -31.16 -8.81
C ILE A 131 12.33 -31.91 -8.77
N THR A 132 13.30 -31.39 -8.02
CA THR A 132 14.51 -32.13 -7.66
C THR A 132 14.24 -33.19 -6.58
N PRO A 133 15.07 -34.23 -6.46
CA PRO A 133 14.91 -35.24 -5.39
C PRO A 133 14.88 -34.64 -3.98
N LYS A 134 15.69 -33.61 -3.71
CA LYS A 134 15.71 -32.90 -2.41
C LYS A 134 14.39 -32.17 -2.16
N MET A 135 13.87 -31.45 -3.15
CA MET A 135 12.56 -30.79 -3.05
C MET A 135 11.43 -31.78 -2.82
N ARG A 136 11.46 -32.96 -3.46
CA ARG A 136 10.47 -34.02 -3.25
C ARG A 136 10.43 -34.49 -1.79
N ARG A 137 11.61 -34.70 -1.19
CA ARG A 137 11.72 -35.09 0.23
C ARG A 137 11.19 -33.98 1.14
N TYR A 138 11.53 -32.73 0.85
CA TYR A 138 11.03 -31.59 1.61
C TYR A 138 9.51 -31.42 1.52
N LEU A 139 8.94 -31.48 0.29
CA LEU A 139 7.49 -31.43 0.06
C LEU A 139 6.76 -32.57 0.77
N ALA A 140 7.35 -33.76 0.85
CA ALA A 140 6.78 -34.86 1.61
C ALA A 140 6.64 -34.57 3.11
N VAL A 141 7.65 -33.91 3.70
CA VAL A 141 7.60 -33.47 5.11
C VAL A 141 6.55 -32.37 5.29
N LEU A 142 6.50 -31.41 4.36
CA LEU A 142 5.49 -30.34 4.38
C LEU A 142 4.07 -30.85 4.29
N LEU A 143 3.76 -31.74 3.34
CA LEU A 143 2.42 -32.31 3.15
C LEU A 143 1.96 -33.08 4.39
N ARG A 144 2.86 -33.86 5.00
CA ARG A 144 2.58 -34.56 6.26
C ARG A 144 2.24 -33.58 7.38
N ARG A 145 3.00 -32.48 7.51
CA ARG A 145 2.76 -31.46 8.53
C ARG A 145 1.50 -30.62 8.27
N ALA A 146 1.14 -30.42 7.00
CA ALA A 146 -0.09 -29.75 6.60
C ALA A 146 -1.34 -30.65 6.62
N GLY A 147 -1.21 -31.93 7.02
CA GLY A 147 -2.33 -32.87 7.09
C GLY A 147 -2.90 -33.27 5.73
N THR A 148 -2.20 -33.01 4.63
CA THR A 148 -2.68 -33.31 3.27
C THR A 148 -2.18 -34.70 2.85
N PRO A 149 -3.08 -35.64 2.46
CA PRO A 149 -2.67 -36.98 2.08
C PRO A 149 -1.81 -36.96 0.81
N ARG A 150 -0.82 -37.86 0.76
CA ARG A 150 -0.02 -38.12 -0.45
C ARG A 150 -0.91 -38.78 -1.49
N GLY A 151 -1.19 -38.09 -2.59
CA GLY A 151 -1.63 -38.75 -3.82
C GLY A 151 -0.48 -39.59 -4.40
N PRO A 152 -0.77 -40.73 -5.07
CA PRO A 152 0.26 -41.54 -5.71
C PRO A 152 0.81 -40.74 -6.90
N SER A 153 2.09 -40.32 -6.85
CA SER A 153 2.75 -39.77 -8.04
C SER A 153 4.16 -40.37 -8.19
N SER A 154 4.28 -41.27 -9.17
CA SER A 154 5.52 -41.97 -9.54
C SER A 154 6.31 -41.27 -10.65
N GLY A 155 5.89 -40.08 -11.10
CA GLY A 155 6.53 -39.34 -12.20
C GLY A 155 7.71 -38.43 -11.82
N ARG A 156 8.46 -37.99 -12.83
CA ARG A 156 9.24 -36.72 -12.78
C ARG A 156 8.24 -35.58 -12.63
N GLY A 157 7.85 -35.28 -11.39
CA GLY A 157 6.83 -34.28 -11.11
C GLY A 157 7.33 -32.85 -11.41
N VAL A 158 6.44 -32.03 -11.94
CA VAL A 158 6.56 -30.57 -11.93
C VAL A 158 5.61 -30.02 -10.88
N VAL A 159 5.99 -28.93 -10.22
CA VAL A 159 5.05 -28.13 -9.41
C VAL A 159 4.72 -26.88 -10.20
N VAL A 160 3.44 -26.63 -10.38
CA VAL A 160 2.95 -25.35 -10.88
C VAL A 160 2.58 -24.51 -9.67
N THR A 161 3.26 -23.39 -9.47
CA THR A 161 2.94 -22.43 -8.41
C THR A 161 2.47 -21.12 -9.01
N GLN A 162 1.47 -20.50 -8.40
CA GLN A 162 1.01 -19.17 -8.78
C GLN A 162 0.87 -18.32 -7.52
N VAL A 163 1.44 -17.12 -7.53
CA VAL A 163 1.22 -16.15 -6.44
C VAL A 163 -0.16 -15.53 -6.63
N PRO A 164 -1.09 -15.70 -5.68
CA PRO A 164 -2.40 -15.08 -5.80
C PRO A 164 -2.34 -13.57 -5.60
N ALA A 165 -3.22 -12.83 -6.26
CA ALA A 165 -3.43 -11.41 -5.97
C ALA A 165 -3.91 -11.22 -4.51
N ARG A 166 -3.30 -10.25 -3.85
CA ARG A 166 -3.52 -9.77 -2.49
C ARG A 166 -3.47 -8.25 -2.51
N PRO A 167 -4.45 -7.62 -3.17
CA PRO A 167 -4.46 -6.17 -3.34
C PRO A 167 -4.52 -5.48 -1.98
N PHE A 168 -3.65 -4.50 -1.78
CA PHE A 168 -3.53 -3.76 -0.53
C PHE A 168 -3.48 -2.26 -0.73
N LEU A 169 -3.04 -1.80 -1.91
CA LEU A 169 -3.10 -0.39 -2.27
C LEU A 169 -4.47 -0.05 -2.84
N ARG A 170 -4.89 -0.72 -3.91
CA ARG A 170 -6.10 -0.34 -4.66
C ARG A 170 -7.38 -0.30 -3.80
N PRO A 171 -7.69 -1.30 -2.96
CA PRO A 171 -8.90 -1.26 -2.14
C PRO A 171 -8.87 -0.10 -1.13
N ALA A 172 -7.71 0.18 -0.54
CA ALA A 172 -7.53 1.30 0.37
C ALA A 172 -7.69 2.65 -0.35
N PHE A 173 -7.15 2.79 -1.56
CA PHE A 173 -7.33 3.96 -2.40
C PHE A 173 -8.79 4.18 -2.81
N GLU A 174 -9.48 3.13 -3.26
CA GLU A 174 -10.88 3.20 -3.67
C GLU A 174 -11.79 3.63 -2.52
N LYS A 175 -11.61 3.02 -1.34
CA LYS A 175 -12.31 3.46 -0.13
C LYS A 175 -11.96 4.89 0.24
N PHE A 176 -10.67 5.25 0.25
CA PHE A 176 -10.22 6.58 0.68
C PHE A 176 -10.69 7.69 -0.26
N ARG A 177 -10.83 7.40 -1.56
CA ARG A 177 -11.33 8.35 -2.57
C ARG A 177 -12.72 8.87 -2.20
N SER A 178 -13.55 8.05 -1.54
CA SER A 178 -14.86 8.49 -1.06
C SER A 178 -14.70 9.67 -0.09
N GLY A 179 -15.33 10.80 -0.42
CA GLY A 179 -15.26 12.03 0.37
C GLY A 179 -13.92 12.78 0.34
N ALA A 180 -12.93 12.34 -0.45
CA ALA A 180 -11.64 13.01 -0.56
C ALA A 180 -11.74 14.49 -1.00
N PRO A 181 -12.57 14.87 -1.98
CA PRO A 181 -12.73 16.28 -2.36
C PRO A 181 -13.21 17.15 -1.20
N GLN A 182 -14.24 16.69 -0.47
CA GLN A 182 -14.80 17.43 0.67
C GLN A 182 -13.79 17.58 1.80
N ARG A 183 -13.05 16.51 2.15
CA ARG A 183 -12.00 16.56 3.16
C ARG A 183 -10.87 17.50 2.77
N LEU A 184 -10.44 17.44 1.51
CA LEU A 184 -9.37 18.29 1.00
C LEU A 184 -9.78 19.77 1.07
N LEU A 185 -10.97 20.12 0.56
CA LEU A 185 -11.50 21.47 0.63
C LEU A 185 -11.62 21.97 2.07
N ASN A 186 -12.13 21.14 2.97
CA ASN A 186 -12.21 21.48 4.40
C ASN A 186 -10.82 21.74 5.01
N ARG A 187 -9.80 20.94 4.65
CA ARG A 187 -8.43 21.18 5.10
C ARG A 187 -7.85 22.48 4.54
N ILE A 188 -8.07 22.76 3.26
CA ILE A 188 -7.62 24.01 2.64
C ILE A 188 -8.30 25.20 3.34
N ALA A 189 -9.62 25.14 3.55
CA ALA A 189 -10.38 26.17 4.24
C ALA A 189 -9.84 26.42 5.67
N ARG A 190 -9.54 25.37 6.43
CA ARG A 190 -8.89 25.50 7.76
C ARG A 190 -7.50 26.13 7.68
N GLN A 191 -6.67 25.73 6.71
CA GLN A 191 -5.33 26.32 6.52
C GLN A 191 -5.38 27.81 6.13
N LEU A 192 -6.48 28.23 5.49
CA LEU A 192 -6.74 29.63 5.13
C LEU A 192 -7.46 30.42 6.23
N GLY A 193 -7.91 29.78 7.31
CA GLY A 193 -8.70 30.41 8.37
C GLY A 193 -10.14 30.74 7.95
N LEU A 194 -10.66 30.06 6.92
CA LEU A 194 -12.03 30.24 6.40
C LEU A 194 -13.05 29.30 7.04
N ALA A 195 -12.58 28.28 7.77
CA ALA A 195 -13.40 27.32 8.50
C ALA A 195 -12.87 27.20 9.94
N PRO A 196 -13.76 26.95 10.93
CA PRO A 196 -13.36 26.65 12.30
C PRO A 196 -12.53 25.37 12.42
#